data_AF-U3IWM3-F1
#
_entry.id   AF-U3IWM3-F1
#
_cell.length_a   1.000
_cell.length_b   1.000
_cell.length_c   1.000
_cell.angle_alpha   90.00
_cell.angle_beta   90.00
_cell.angle_gamma   90.00
#
_symmetry.space_group_name_H-M   'P 1'
#
loop_
_entity.id
_entity.type
_entity.pdbx_description
1 polymer ?
#
loop_
_entity_poly.entity_id
_entity_poly.type
_entity_poly.pdbx_seq_one_letter_code
_entity_poly.pdbx_strand_id
1 'polypeptide(L)'
;MIIDFLRVLKGNVDSWLGLRRRGEQLLWVDGSSFNLTFPVQGGAECVYLNDNEVLTSSCWQSRPYICSKPLAVGAAPEKGGG
;
A
#
# COMPACT_ATOMS: atom_id res chain seq x y z
N MET A 1 11.08 -4.19 8.97
CA MET A 1 11.63 -2.82 8.78
C MET A 1 10.67 -1.91 8.00
N ILE A 2 10.34 -2.17 6.73
CA ILE A 2 9.42 -1.29 5.97
C ILE A 2 8.00 -1.31 6.57
N ILE A 3 7.47 -2.49 6.90
CA ILE A 3 6.10 -2.58 7.41
C ILE A 3 5.94 -1.96 8.81
N ASP A 4 6.97 -2.04 9.66
CA ASP A 4 6.98 -1.42 10.99
C ASP A 4 6.91 0.11 10.89
N PHE A 5 7.67 0.68 9.95
CA PHE A 5 7.60 2.11 9.66
C PHE A 5 6.21 2.52 9.14
N LEU A 6 5.61 1.74 8.23
CA LEU A 6 4.26 2.02 7.74
C LEU A 6 3.20 1.97 8.86
N ARG A 7 3.36 1.10 9.87
CA ARG A 7 2.47 1.04 11.05
C ARG A 7 2.56 2.32 11.87
N VAL A 8 3.78 2.83 12.09
CA VAL A 8 3.97 4.10 12.79
C VAL A 8 3.37 5.26 11.98
N LEU A 9 3.53 5.27 10.66
CA LEU A 9 2.96 6.31 9.79
C LEU A 9 1.44 6.33 9.76
N LYS A 10 0.77 5.17 9.74
CA LYS A 10 -0.70 5.12 9.74
C LYS A 10 -1.32 5.65 11.03
N GLY A 11 -0.57 5.55 12.14
CA GLY A 11 -1.10 5.76 13.49
C GLY A 11 -2.26 4.80 13.80
N ASN A 12 -3.39 5.35 14.24
CA ASN A 12 -4.54 4.56 14.69
C ASN A 12 -5.59 4.30 13.59
N VAL A 13 -5.29 4.63 12.33
CA VAL A 13 -6.27 4.51 11.23
C VAL A 13 -5.83 3.42 10.27
N ASP A 14 -6.68 2.41 10.09
CA ASP A 14 -6.49 1.41 9.05
C ASP A 14 -6.37 2.07 7.69
N SER A 15 -5.29 1.78 6.97
CA SER A 15 -4.96 2.49 5.74
C SER A 15 -4.68 1.52 4.61
N TRP A 16 -5.19 1.85 3.42
CA TRP A 16 -4.88 1.14 2.19
C TRP A 16 -3.39 1.24 1.85
N LEU A 17 -2.86 0.12 1.35
CA LEU A 17 -1.56 0.05 0.72
C LEU A 17 -1.73 -0.02 -0.79
N GLY A 18 -0.72 0.44 -1.53
CA GLY A 18 -0.66 0.34 -2.99
C GLY A 18 -0.42 -1.08 -3.50
N LEU A 19 -1.04 -2.09 -2.88
CA LEU A 19 -0.93 -3.50 -3.21
C LEU A 19 -2.32 -4.09 -3.46
N ARG A 20 -2.48 -4.81 -4.57
CA ARG A 20 -3.76 -5.38 -5.01
C ARG A 20 -3.58 -6.79 -5.54
N ARG A 21 -4.56 -7.65 -5.26
CA ARG A 21 -4.62 -8.99 -5.82
C ARG A 21 -5.15 -8.95 -7.25
N ARG A 22 -4.44 -9.57 -8.19
CA ARG A 22 -4.90 -9.84 -9.55
C ARG A 22 -4.71 -11.31 -9.85
N GLY A 23 -5.83 -12.04 -9.99
CA GLY A 23 -5.81 -13.51 -10.00
C GLY A 23 -5.27 -14.04 -8.68
N GLU A 24 -4.22 -14.86 -8.74
CA GLU A 24 -3.59 -15.46 -7.55
C GLU A 24 -2.45 -14.62 -6.98
N GLN A 25 -2.00 -13.58 -7.69
CA GLN A 25 -0.80 -12.81 -7.34
C GLN A 25 -1.16 -11.46 -6.71
N LEU A 26 -0.28 -10.98 -5.82
CA LEU A 26 -0.30 -9.61 -5.32
C LEU A 26 0.68 -8.76 -6.13
N LEU A 27 0.19 -7.63 -6.63
CA LEU A 27 0.95 -6.69 -7.44
C LEU A 27 0.93 -5.30 -6.81
N TRP A 28 2.04 -4.58 -6.94
CA TRP A 28 2.12 -3.16 -6.63
C TRP A 28 1.38 -2.33 -7.69
N VAL A 29 1.12 -1.06 -7.38
CA VAL A 29 0.45 -0.12 -8.32
C VAL A 29 1.18 0.07 -9.64
N ASP A 30 2.49 -0.15 -9.68
CA ASP A 30 3.32 -0.11 -10.90
C ASP A 30 3.29 -1.43 -11.71
N GLY A 31 2.56 -2.44 -11.22
CA GLY A 31 2.43 -3.75 -11.85
C GLY A 31 3.52 -4.75 -11.46
N SER A 32 4.52 -4.35 -10.68
CA SER A 32 5.55 -5.27 -10.20
C SER A 32 5.00 -6.26 -9.17
N SER A 33 5.55 -7.48 -9.18
CA SER A 33 5.12 -8.54 -8.26
C SER A 33 5.55 -8.27 -6.83
N PHE A 34 4.67 -8.59 -5.88
CA PHE A 34 5.01 -8.53 -4.46
C PHE A 34 5.92 -9.69 -4.05
N ASN A 35 7.09 -9.37 -3.51
CA ASN A 35 8.12 -10.35 -3.14
C ASN A 35 7.87 -11.08 -1.81
N LEU A 36 6.63 -11.10 -1.31
CA LEU A 36 6.23 -11.79 -0.06
C LEU A 36 7.08 -11.40 1.16
N THR A 37 7.58 -10.17 1.20
CA THR A 37 8.46 -9.67 2.28
C THR A 37 7.77 -9.54 3.64
N PHE A 38 6.44 -9.61 3.66
CA PHE A 38 5.60 -9.66 4.85
C PHE A 38 4.33 -10.47 4.55
N PRO A 39 3.76 -11.15 5.56
CA PRO A 39 2.53 -11.92 5.39
C PRO A 39 1.35 -10.99 5.12
N VAL A 40 0.49 -11.39 4.16
CA VAL A 40 -0.80 -10.73 3.88
C VAL A 40 -1.90 -11.76 4.11
N GLN A 41 -2.83 -11.47 5.01
CA GLN A 41 -3.90 -12.41 5.36
C GLN A 41 -5.21 -12.12 4.61
N GLY A 42 -5.95 -13.20 4.34
CA GLY A 42 -7.23 -13.16 3.63
C GLY A 42 -7.11 -13.26 2.11
N GLY A 43 -8.27 -13.38 1.45
CA GLY A 43 -8.39 -13.65 0.01
C GLY A 43 -9.02 -12.51 -0.81
N ALA A 44 -9.27 -11.34 -0.22
CA ALA A 44 -9.90 -10.25 -0.93
C ALA A 44 -8.90 -9.45 -1.80
N GLU A 45 -9.43 -8.47 -2.52
CA GLU A 45 -8.72 -7.80 -3.61
C GLU A 45 -7.74 -6.71 -3.14
N CYS A 46 -8.17 -5.80 -2.25
CA CYS A 46 -7.37 -4.67 -1.83
C CYS A 46 -6.69 -4.93 -0.49
N VAL A 47 -5.44 -4.49 -0.35
CA VAL A 47 -4.62 -4.73 0.84
C VAL A 47 -4.59 -3.47 1.71
N TYR A 48 -4.84 -3.64 3.00
CA TYR A 48 -4.73 -2.58 3.99
C TYR A 48 -3.87 -3.01 5.18
N LEU A 49 -3.34 -2.02 5.86
CA LEU A 49 -2.61 -2.16 7.11
C LEU A 49 -3.56 -1.89 8.27
N ASN A 50 -3.74 -2.86 9.16
CA ASN A 50 -4.35 -2.65 10.48
C ASN A 50 -3.25 -2.46 11.53
N ASP A 51 -3.61 -2.43 12.82
CA ASP A 51 -2.65 -2.18 13.91
C ASP A 51 -1.43 -3.13 13.91
N ASN A 52 -1.64 -4.42 13.67
CA ASN A 52 -0.61 -5.44 13.85
C ASN A 52 -0.38 -6.35 12.64
N GLU A 53 -1.18 -6.21 11.60
CA GLU A 53 -1.31 -7.17 10.50
C GLU A 53 -1.58 -6.45 9.16
N VAL A 54 -1.25 -7.14 8.08
CA VAL A 54 -1.58 -6.72 6.73
C VAL A 54 -2.69 -7.63 6.24
N LEU A 55 -3.85 -7.05 5.98
CA LEU A 55 -5.09 -7.78 5.69
C LEU A 55 -5.62 -7.40 4.31
N THR A 56 -6.53 -8.22 3.80
CA THR A 56 -7.28 -7.94 2.57
C THR A 56 -8.72 -7.57 2.86
N SER A 57 -9.29 -6.69 2.05
CA SER A 57 -10.73 -6.39 2.08
C SER A 57 -11.22 -5.99 0.68
N SER A 58 -12.54 -5.83 0.55
CA SER A 58 -13.14 -5.29 -0.67
C SER A 58 -12.70 -3.84 -0.87
N CYS A 59 -12.33 -3.50 -2.11
CA CYS A 59 -11.84 -2.16 -2.45
C CYS A 59 -12.89 -1.05 -2.25
N TRP A 60 -14.17 -1.39 -2.05
CA TRP A 60 -15.26 -0.43 -1.82
C TRP A 60 -15.24 0.19 -0.41
N GLN A 61 -14.45 -0.35 0.53
CA GLN A 61 -14.39 0.19 1.89
C GLN A 61 -13.65 1.54 1.91
N SER A 62 -14.23 2.52 2.59
CA SER A 62 -13.60 3.83 2.75
C SER A 62 -12.48 3.76 3.79
N ARG A 63 -11.23 3.93 3.34
CA ARG A 63 -10.04 4.05 4.19
C ARG A 63 -9.07 5.05 3.56
N PRO A 64 -8.25 5.77 4.36
CA PRO A 64 -7.17 6.59 3.82
C PRO A 64 -6.10 5.72 3.14
N TYR A 65 -5.28 6.34 2.30
CA TYR A 65 -4.16 5.69 1.60
C TYR A 65 -2.82 6.14 2.17
N ILE A 66 -1.87 5.21 2.25
CA ILE A 66 -0.46 5.56 2.42
C ILE A 66 0.20 5.56 1.04
N CYS A 67 0.70 6.74 0.62
CA CYS A 67 1.38 6.91 -0.65
C CYS A 67 2.90 6.95 -0.45
N SER A 68 3.65 6.39 -1.41
CA SER A 68 5.10 6.55 -1.47
C SER A 68 5.50 7.00 -2.87
N LYS A 69 6.50 7.88 -2.95
CA LYS A 69 7.13 8.28 -4.21
C LYS A 69 8.63 8.28 -4.02
N PRO A 70 9.41 7.86 -5.03
CA PRO A 70 10.86 8.03 -5.00
C PRO A 70 11.21 9.49 -4.77
N LEU A 71 12.23 9.74 -3.95
CA LEU A 71 12.85 11.05 -3.89
C LEU A 71 13.45 11.33 -5.28
N ALA A 72 12.96 12.37 -5.94
CA ALA A 72 13.47 12.79 -7.23
C ALA A 72 14.90 13.31 -7.07
N VAL A 73 15.90 12.43 -7.15
CA VAL A 73 17.28 12.85 -7.34
C VAL A 73 17.40 13.29 -8.80
N GLY A 74 17.23 14.60 -9.02
CA GLY A 74 17.53 15.27 -10.29
C GLY A 74 16.35 15.66 -11.20
N ALA A 75 15.09 15.53 -10.79
CA ALA A 75 13.96 15.99 -11.61
C ALA A 75 13.53 17.43 -11.24
N ALA A 76 13.44 18.29 -12.25
CA ALA A 76 12.89 19.64 -12.16
C ALA A 76 11.47 19.64 -11.58
N PRO A 77 11.03 20.71 -10.89
CA PRO A 77 9.74 20.75 -10.23
C PRO A 77 8.59 20.57 -11.23
N GLU A 78 7.78 19.55 -11.00
CA GLU A 78 6.53 19.32 -11.71
C GLU A 78 5.56 20.47 -11.37
N LYS A 79 5.11 21.21 -12.38
CA LYS A 79 4.08 22.25 -12.19
C LYS A 79 2.76 21.57 -11.83
N GLY A 80 2.27 21.84 -10.62
CA GLY A 80 0.91 21.48 -10.22
C GLY A 80 -0.11 22.11 -11.17
N GLY A 81 -0.92 21.27 -11.82
CA GLY A 81 -2.13 21.66 -12.53
C GLY A 81 -3.29 21.81 -11.54
N GLY A 82 -4.05 22.89 -11.69
CA GLY A 82 -5.09 23.35 -10.76
C GLY A 82 -6.41 22.60 -10.79
#